data_AF-A0A6P1CZI5-F1
#
_entry.id   AF-A0A6P1CZI5-F1
#
_cell.length_a   1.000
_cell.length_b   1.000
_cell.length_c   1.000
_cell.angle_alpha   90.00
_cell.angle_beta   90.00
_cell.angle_gamma   90.00
#
_symmetry.space_group_name_H-M   'P 1'
#
loop_
_entity.id
_entity.type
_entity.pdbx_description
1 polymer ?
#
loop_
_entity_poly.entity_id
_entity_poly.type
_entity_poly.pdbx_seq_one_letter_code
_entity_poly.pdbx_strand_id
1 'polypeptide(L)'
;DDTPVFRDLSFSVPGGRTGLVAPNGAGKSTLLRLIAGDLQPIAGSVSVDGVLGYLPQTLPLTGDLTVAEILGIAPILAALDAVESGDPSEEHFTTIGTDWDIEERTRAQLDRLGLGDIAFTRRL
;
A
#
# COMPACT_ATOMS: atom_id res chain seq x y z
N ASP A 1 9.23 -22.56 -22.83
CA ASP A 1 10.69 -22.56 -22.96
C ASP A 1 11.31 -22.45 -21.58
N ASP A 2 11.99 -23.49 -21.09
CA ASP A 2 12.66 -23.53 -19.78
C ASP A 2 13.91 -22.62 -19.71
N THR A 3 13.87 -21.47 -20.39
CA THR A 3 14.95 -20.50 -20.37
C THR A 3 14.88 -19.76 -19.03
N PRO A 4 15.89 -19.90 -18.16
CA PRO A 4 15.88 -19.23 -16.87
C PRO A 4 16.00 -17.71 -17.07
N VAL A 5 15.16 -16.95 -16.37
CA VAL A 5 15.17 -15.48 -16.40
C VAL A 5 16.46 -14.92 -15.77
N PHE A 6 16.96 -15.59 -14.73
CA PHE A 6 18.18 -15.24 -14.02
C PHE A 6 19.10 -16.44 -13.87
N ARG A 7 20.41 -16.21 -13.95
CA ARG A 7 21.47 -17.18 -13.62
C ARG A 7 22.50 -16.46 -12.74
N ASP A 8 22.89 -17.09 -11.64
CA ASP A 8 23.93 -16.61 -10.72
C ASP A 8 23.79 -15.14 -10.28
N LEU A 9 22.53 -14.69 -10.09
CA LEU A 9 22.23 -13.33 -9.65
C LEU A 9 22.55 -13.18 -8.16
N SER A 10 23.41 -12.24 -7.81
CA SER A 10 23.74 -11.90 -6.42
C SER A 10 23.84 -10.39 -6.25
N PHE A 11 23.08 -9.85 -5.30
CA PHE A 11 23.11 -8.44 -4.92
C PHE A 11 22.50 -8.24 -3.53
N SER A 12 22.67 -7.05 -2.97
CA SER A 12 21.98 -6.59 -1.77
C SER A 12 21.48 -5.17 -1.98
N VAL A 13 20.30 -4.85 -1.47
CA VAL A 13 19.70 -3.52 -1.55
C VAL A 13 19.77 -2.88 -0.17
N PRO A 14 20.60 -1.85 0.04
CA PRO A 14 20.66 -1.16 1.33
C PRO A 14 19.40 -0.31 1.55
N GLY A 15 19.21 0.16 2.78
CA GLY A 15 18.14 1.10 3.09
C GLY A 15 18.23 2.38 2.25
N GLY A 16 17.09 2.89 1.81
CA GLY A 16 16.99 4.08 0.95
C GLY A 16 16.16 3.81 -0.31
N ARG A 17 16.37 4.64 -1.33
CA ARG A 17 15.69 4.50 -2.63
C ARG A 17 16.66 3.89 -3.65
N THR A 18 16.27 2.77 -4.25
CA THR A 18 17.03 2.09 -5.31
C THR A 18 16.18 1.95 -6.56
N GLY A 19 16.73 2.37 -7.70
CA GLY A 19 16.08 2.23 -9.01
C GLY A 19 16.55 0.97 -9.73
N LEU A 20 15.61 0.12 -10.15
CA LEU A 20 15.88 -1.03 -11.02
C LEU A 20 15.62 -0.66 -12.48
N VAL A 21 16.69 -0.45 -13.25
CA VAL A 21 16.61 -0.02 -14.66
C VAL A 21 17.02 -1.15 -15.58
N ALA A 22 16.12 -1.54 -16.50
CA ALA A 22 16.39 -2.54 -17.54
C ALA A 22 15.33 -2.43 -18.66
N PRO A 23 15.59 -2.95 -19.88
CA PRO A 23 14.59 -3.05 -20.94
C PRO A 23 13.33 -3.84 -20.53
N ASN A 24 12.24 -3.70 -21.30
CA ASN A 24 11.07 -4.55 -21.15
C ASN A 24 11.43 -6.01 -21.47
N GLY A 25 10.88 -6.95 -20.72
CA GLY A 25 11.22 -8.38 -20.85
C GLY A 25 12.50 -8.82 -20.13
N ALA A 26 13.32 -7.91 -19.58
CA ALA A 26 14.56 -8.25 -18.87
C ALA A 26 14.36 -8.89 -17.48
N GLY A 27 13.12 -9.22 -17.09
CA GLY A 27 12.83 -9.91 -15.82
C GLY A 27 12.57 -9.01 -14.62
N LYS A 28 12.45 -7.68 -14.75
CA LYS A 28 12.20 -6.76 -13.61
C LYS A 28 11.02 -7.20 -12.73
N SER A 29 9.87 -7.46 -13.33
CA SER A 29 8.68 -7.92 -12.60
C SER A 29 8.89 -9.30 -11.97
N THR A 30 9.67 -10.17 -12.61
CA THR A 30 10.07 -11.47 -12.04
C THR A 30 10.94 -11.26 -10.79
N LEU A 31 11.91 -10.33 -10.83
CA LEU A 31 12.74 -10.01 -9.68
C LEU A 31 11.91 -9.45 -8.52
N LEU A 32 11.02 -8.50 -8.79
CA LEU A 32 10.16 -7.93 -7.76
C LEU A 32 9.22 -8.99 -7.14
N ARG A 33 8.69 -9.92 -7.94
CA ARG A 33 7.87 -11.04 -7.46
C ARG A 33 8.67 -12.08 -6.65
N LEU A 34 9.94 -12.31 -7.00
CA LEU A 34 10.84 -13.12 -6.18
C LEU A 34 11.10 -12.46 -4.82
N ILE A 35 11.31 -11.15 -4.79
CA ILE A 35 11.47 -10.38 -3.54
C ILE A 35 10.18 -10.39 -2.72
N ALA A 36 9.02 -10.22 -3.37
CA ALA A 36 7.69 -10.27 -2.75
C ALA A 36 7.31 -11.66 -2.21
N GLY A 37 8.01 -12.72 -2.60
CA GLY A 37 7.66 -14.10 -2.28
C GLY A 37 6.58 -14.73 -3.15
N ASP A 38 5.97 -13.95 -4.06
CA ASP A 38 4.99 -14.41 -5.07
C ASP A 38 5.57 -15.46 -6.03
N LEU A 39 6.90 -15.48 -6.19
CA LEU A 39 7.64 -16.50 -6.91
C LEU A 39 8.73 -17.06 -6.01
N GLN A 40 9.00 -18.36 -6.13
CA GLN A 40 10.10 -19.03 -5.44
C GLN A 40 11.26 -19.25 -6.42
N PRO A 41 12.52 -18.99 -6.00
CA PRO A 41 13.67 -19.29 -6.82
C PRO A 41 13.81 -20.82 -7.01
N ILE A 42 14.27 -21.24 -8.19
CA ILE A 42 14.58 -22.66 -8.45
C ILE A 42 15.82 -23.10 -7.63
N ALA A 43 16.77 -22.18 -7.43
CA ALA A 43 17.96 -22.36 -6.62
C ALA A 43 18.41 -21.02 -6.01
N GLY A 44 19.07 -21.07 -4.85
CA GLY A 44 19.48 -19.89 -4.09
C GLY A 44 18.40 -19.44 -3.09
N SER A 45 18.54 -18.22 -2.58
CA SER A 45 17.63 -17.66 -1.57
C SER A 45 17.41 -16.16 -1.77
N VAL A 46 16.30 -15.67 -1.24
CA VAL A 46 15.99 -14.24 -1.11
C VAL A 46 15.60 -14.00 0.34
N SER A 47 16.18 -12.98 0.97
CA SER A 47 15.91 -12.59 2.35
C SER A 47 15.55 -11.12 2.40
N VAL A 48 14.53 -10.79 3.20
CA VAL A 48 14.09 -9.42 3.45
C VAL A 48 14.00 -9.23 4.96
N ASP A 49 14.60 -8.16 5.46
CA ASP A 49 14.50 -7.78 6.86
C ASP A 49 13.39 -6.73 7.03
N GLY A 50 12.45 -6.97 7.95
CA GLY A 50 11.35 -6.05 8.26
C GLY A 50 10.04 -6.37 7.54
N VAL A 51 9.16 -5.37 7.43
CA VAL A 51 7.84 -5.50 6.78
C VAL A 51 7.96 -5.19 5.30
N LEU A 52 7.52 -6.12 4.46
CA LEU A 52 7.54 -5.97 3.01
C LEU A 52 6.20 -5.44 2.48
N GLY A 53 6.22 -4.26 1.88
CA GLY A 53 5.13 -3.73 1.07
C GLY A 53 5.40 -3.95 -0.41
N TYR A 54 4.45 -4.53 -1.14
CA TYR A 54 4.56 -4.78 -2.58
C TYR A 54 3.39 -4.13 -3.32
N LEU A 55 3.70 -3.21 -4.23
CA LEU A 55 2.74 -2.59 -5.13
C LEU A 55 2.82 -3.29 -6.49
N PRO A 56 1.81 -4.09 -6.88
CA PRO A 56 1.83 -4.78 -8.17
C PRO A 56 1.69 -3.78 -9.31
N GLN A 57 2.19 -4.17 -10.50
CA GLN A 57 2.10 -3.37 -11.71
C GLN A 57 0.65 -3.08 -12.11
N THR A 58 -0.24 -4.07 -11.94
CA THR A 58 -1.67 -3.91 -12.14
C THR A 58 -2.33 -3.82 -10.77
N LEU A 59 -2.91 -2.66 -10.47
CA LEU A 59 -3.61 -2.45 -9.21
C LEU A 59 -4.97 -3.18 -9.27
N PRO A 60 -5.30 -4.02 -8.28
CA PRO A 60 -6.60 -4.69 -8.21
C PRO A 60 -7.68 -3.77 -7.63
N LEU A 61 -7.66 -2.48 -7.99
CA LEU A 61 -8.70 -1.54 -7.59
C LEU A 61 -9.88 -1.72 -8.54
N THR A 62 -10.96 -2.32 -8.05
CA THR A 62 -12.22 -2.46 -8.77
C THR A 62 -13.27 -1.52 -8.20
N GLY A 63 -13.90 -0.74 -9.07
CA GLY A 63 -14.97 0.19 -8.71
C GLY A 63 -14.49 1.65 -8.60
N ASP A 64 -15.47 2.52 -8.40
CA ASP A 64 -15.31 3.97 -8.28
C ASP A 64 -15.15 4.35 -6.79
N LEU A 65 -14.03 3.91 -6.21
CA LEU A 65 -13.74 4.05 -4.78
C LEU A 65 -13.19 5.45 -4.47
N THR A 66 -13.58 5.97 -3.32
CA THR A 66 -13.00 7.16 -2.72
C THR A 66 -11.65 6.86 -2.07
N VAL A 67 -10.82 7.89 -1.92
CA VAL A 67 -9.57 7.79 -1.17
C VAL A 67 -9.79 7.30 0.26
N ALA A 68 -10.86 7.73 0.93
CA ALA A 68 -11.22 7.26 2.28
C ALA A 68 -11.47 5.75 2.33
N GLU A 69 -12.13 5.19 1.32
CA GLU A 69 -12.41 3.75 1.23
C GLU A 69 -11.13 2.95 0.96
N ILE A 70 -10.25 3.46 0.08
CA ILE A 70 -8.95 2.83 -0.21
C ILE A 70 -8.05 2.81 1.03
N LEU A 71 -8.07 3.89 1.82
CA LEU A 71 -7.34 3.98 3.08
C LEU A 71 -8.02 3.20 4.22
N GLY A 72 -9.24 2.70 4.01
CA GLY A 72 -10.01 1.96 5.01
C GLY A 72 -10.56 2.81 6.16
N ILE A 73 -10.58 4.14 6.01
CA ILE A 73 -11.00 5.08 7.07
C ILE A 73 -12.43 5.61 6.89
N ALA A 74 -13.08 5.31 5.75
CA ALA A 74 -14.42 5.81 5.45
C ALA A 74 -15.47 5.54 6.55
N PRO A 75 -15.54 4.33 7.17
CA PRO A 75 -16.49 4.08 8.25
C PRO A 75 -16.25 4.94 9.49
N ILE A 76 -14.97 5.20 9.81
CA ILE A 76 -14.59 5.98 10.98
C ILE A 76 -14.94 7.46 10.75
N LEU A 77 -14.66 8.00 9.56
CA LEU A 77 -15.04 9.37 9.21
C LEU A 77 -16.56 9.58 9.27
N ALA A 78 -17.34 8.61 8.77
CA ALA A 78 -18.79 8.68 8.84
C ALA A 78 -19.32 8.63 10.29
N ALA A 79 -18.71 7.80 11.14
CA ALA A 79 -19.06 7.74 12.57
C ALA A 79 -18.71 9.03 13.31
N LEU A 80 -17.57 9.66 13.01
CA LEU A 80 -17.19 10.95 13.57
C LEU A 80 -18.19 12.05 13.18
N ASP A 81 -18.52 12.16 11.89
CA ASP A 81 -19.50 13.15 11.38
C ASP A 81 -20.88 12.94 12.04
N ALA A 82 -21.31 11.69 12.23
CA ALA A 82 -22.57 11.37 12.91
C ALA A 82 -22.56 11.86 14.37
N VAL A 83 -21.49 11.60 15.14
CA VAL A 83 -21.36 12.07 16.52
C VAL A 83 -21.31 13.59 16.59
N GLU A 84 -20.56 14.24 15.71
CA GLU A 84 -20.47 15.71 15.62
C GLU A 84 -21.81 16.36 15.26
N SER A 85 -22.61 15.68 14.42
CA SER A 85 -23.97 16.11 14.07
C SER A 85 -25.01 15.86 15.18
N GLY A 86 -24.61 15.20 16.27
CA GLY A 86 -25.42 15.00 17.46
C GLY A 86 -26.12 13.65 17.57
N ASP A 87 -25.66 12.61 16.87
CA ASP A 87 -26.11 11.22 17.06
C ASP A 87 -25.21 10.49 18.09
N PRO A 88 -25.69 10.26 19.34
CA PRO A 88 -24.89 9.65 20.39
C PRO A 88 -24.99 8.11 20.41
N SER A 89 -25.35 7.47 19.30
CA SER A 89 -25.48 6.01 19.22
C SER A 89 -24.15 5.30 19.53
N GLU A 90 -24.20 4.28 20.40
CA GLU A 90 -23.02 3.52 20.86
C GLU A 90 -22.23 2.84 19.72
N GLU A 91 -22.90 2.53 18.61
CA GLU A 91 -22.30 1.98 17.39
C GLU A 91 -21.21 2.89 16.80
N HIS A 92 -21.42 4.22 16.82
CA HIS A 92 -20.44 5.17 16.31
C HIS A 92 -19.18 5.18 17.18
N PHE A 93 -19.35 5.23 18.51
CA PHE A 93 -18.23 5.16 19.45
C PHE A 93 -17.45 3.85 19.35
N THR A 94 -18.15 2.74 19.10
CA THR A 94 -17.52 1.43 18.88
C THR A 94 -16.71 1.42 17.58
N THR A 95 -17.25 2.00 16.51
CA THR A 95 -16.59 2.11 15.20
C THR A 95 -15.35 3.01 15.27
N ILE A 96 -15.44 4.13 15.99
CA ILE A 96 -14.31 5.05 16.18
C ILE A 96 -13.23 4.41 17.06
N GLY A 97 -13.62 3.72 18.13
CA GLY A 97 -12.68 3.08 19.05
C GLY A 97 -11.66 4.08 19.60
N THR A 98 -10.38 3.87 19.26
CA THR A 98 -9.28 4.77 19.66
C THR A 98 -8.89 5.78 18.58
N ASP A 99 -9.53 5.75 17.42
CA ASP A 99 -9.13 6.47 16.21
C ASP A 99 -9.82 7.84 16.06
N TRP A 100 -10.02 8.54 17.18
CA TRP A 100 -10.62 9.88 17.21
C TRP A 100 -9.84 10.94 16.42
N ASP A 101 -8.54 10.73 16.21
CA ASP A 101 -7.65 11.62 15.47
C ASP A 101 -7.39 11.14 14.02
N ILE A 102 -8.15 10.15 13.52
CA ILE A 102 -7.83 9.48 12.24
C ILE A 102 -7.76 10.43 11.06
N GLU A 103 -8.62 11.44 11.01
CA GLU A 103 -8.63 12.43 9.93
C GLU A 103 -7.32 13.23 9.91
N GLU A 104 -6.95 13.83 11.04
CA GLU A 104 -5.73 14.63 11.18
C GLU A 104 -4.49 13.77 10.95
N ARG A 105 -4.45 12.60 11.58
CA ARG A 105 -3.35 11.65 11.46
C ARG A 105 -3.16 11.19 10.01
N THR A 106 -4.24 10.89 9.30
CA THR A 106 -4.19 10.47 7.90
C THR A 106 -3.76 11.63 7.00
N ARG A 107 -4.31 12.84 7.20
CA ARG A 107 -3.93 14.02 6.43
C ARG A 107 -2.45 14.34 6.58
N ALA A 108 -1.93 14.28 7.80
CA ALA A 108 -0.50 14.46 8.07
C ALA A 108 0.40 13.40 7.39
N GLN A 109 -0.09 12.16 7.18
CA GLN A 109 0.64 11.14 6.40
C GLN A 109 0.62 11.47 4.91
N LEU A 110 -0.54 11.87 4.36
CA LEU A 110 -0.65 12.28 2.95
C LEU A 110 0.23 13.49 2.65
N ASP A 111 0.25 14.50 3.52
CA ASP A 111 1.11 15.67 3.40
C ASP A 111 2.59 15.28 3.32
N ARG A 112 3.03 14.37 4.21
CA ARG A 112 4.41 13.85 4.21
C ARG A 112 4.78 13.10 2.93
N LEU A 113 3.79 12.56 2.23
CA LEU A 113 3.95 11.91 0.93
C LEU A 113 3.80 12.88 -0.26
N GLY A 114 3.53 14.16 -0.01
CA GLY A 114 3.25 15.16 -1.05
C GLY A 114 1.87 15.00 -1.70
N LEU A 115 0.93 14.40 -0.98
CA LEU A 115 -0.44 14.10 -1.42
C LEU A 115 -1.50 14.91 -0.64
N GLY A 116 -1.10 16.00 0.01
CA GLY A 116 -1.98 16.81 0.87
C GLY A 116 -3.21 17.39 0.21
N ASP A 117 -3.09 17.72 -1.09
CA ASP A 117 -4.19 18.30 -1.87
C ASP A 117 -5.26 17.26 -2.26
N ILE A 118 -5.05 15.98 -1.94
CA ILE A 118 -5.99 14.91 -2.26
C ILE A 118 -7.10 14.85 -1.20
N ALA A 119 -8.31 15.24 -1.61
CA ALA A 119 -9.51 15.09 -0.79
C ALA A 119 -9.84 13.61 -0.54
N PHE A 120 -10.28 13.29 0.67
CA PHE A 120 -10.74 11.94 1.04
C PHE A 120 -11.93 11.44 0.20
N THR A 121 -12.77 12.37 -0.28
CA THR A 121 -13.93 12.09 -1.14
C THR A 121 -13.58 11.96 -2.62
N ARG A 122 -12.33 12.23 -3.01
CA ARG A 122 -11.87 12.08 -4.40
C ARG A 122 -12.02 10.61 -4.80
N ARG A 123 -12.64 10.38 -5.96
CA ARG A 123 -12.75 9.06 -6.57
C ARG A 123 -11.59 8.75 -7.51
N LEU A 124 -11.23 7.47 -7.63
CA LEU A 124 -10.17 6.95 -8.52
C LEU A 124 -10.71 6.21 -9.73
#